data_AF-A0A956VXU2-F1
#
_entry.id   AF-A0A956VXU2-F1
#
_cell.length_a   1.000
_cell.length_b   1.000
_cell.length_c   1.000
_cell.angle_alpha   90.00
_cell.angle_beta   90.00
_cell.angle_gamma   90.00
#
_symmetry.space_group_name_H-M   'P 1'
#
loop_
_entity.id
_entity.type
_entity.pdbx_description
1 polymer ?
#
loop_
_entity_poly.entity_id
_entity_poly.type
_entity_poly.pdbx_seq_one_letter_code
_entity_poly.pdbx_strand_id
1 'polypeptide(L)'
;MTEELSTGGAGIAPPAMRSVPCNLCGANDVRTIRESTGEGRIVQCRRCGLAYVSPRLSHDPRFQYESDEYHEKSQLATGRPGYTSYSSDYPVLYPYFGRVA
;
A
#
# COMPACT_ATOMS: atom_id res chain seq x y z
N MET A 1 -26.45 12.95 42.89
CA MET A 1 -25.09 12.94 42.35
C MET A 1 -24.86 11.56 41.74
N THR A 2 -25.19 11.41 40.46
CA THR A 2 -24.82 10.24 39.66
C THR A 2 -24.59 10.80 38.26
N GLU A 3 -23.34 11.13 37.97
CA GLU A 3 -22.89 11.60 36.67
C GLU A 3 -22.83 10.39 35.73
N GLU A 4 -23.61 10.45 34.66
CA GLU A 4 -23.59 9.48 33.58
C GLU A 4 -22.32 9.70 32.74
N LEU A 5 -21.40 8.73 32.81
CA LEU A 5 -20.24 8.65 31.93
C LEU A 5 -20.71 8.40 30.50
N SER A 6 -20.87 9.49 29.76
CA SER A 6 -21.05 9.52 28.32
C SER A 6 -19.76 9.08 27.62
N THR A 7 -19.61 7.78 27.39
CA THR A 7 -18.53 7.22 26.57
C THR A 7 -18.78 7.56 25.10
N GLY A 8 -18.28 8.72 24.68
CA GLY A 8 -18.19 9.11 23.27
C GLY A 8 -17.24 8.17 22.54
N GLY A 9 -17.75 7.07 22.01
CA GLY A 9 -17.03 6.23 21.06
C GLY A 9 -16.73 7.06 19.82
N ALA A 10 -15.46 7.45 19.64
CA ALA A 10 -14.98 8.06 18.42
C ALA A 10 -15.20 7.06 17.27
N GLY A 11 -16.31 7.21 16.55
CA GLY A 11 -16.53 6.49 15.31
C GLY A 11 -15.41 6.86 14.36
N ILE A 12 -14.52 5.89 14.08
CA ILE A 12 -13.48 6.04 13.06
C ILE A 12 -14.25 6.15 11.74
N ALA A 13 -14.39 7.37 11.23
CA ALA A 13 -14.99 7.61 9.93
C ALA A 13 -14.19 6.78 8.90
N PRO A 14 -14.87 6.09 7.96
CA PRO A 14 -14.18 5.29 6.95
C PRO A 14 -13.16 6.18 6.24
N PRO A 15 -11.94 5.67 5.98
CA PRO A 15 -10.87 6.49 5.45
C PRO A 15 -11.31 7.04 4.08
N ALA A 16 -11.34 8.36 3.97
CA ALA A 16 -11.82 9.02 2.76
C ALA A 16 -11.00 8.52 1.55
N MET A 17 -11.67 8.22 0.44
CA MET A 17 -11.02 7.82 -0.80
C MET A 17 -10.94 9.01 -1.76
N ARG A 18 -9.81 9.17 -2.46
CA ARG A 18 -9.61 10.22 -3.46
C ARG A 18 -9.12 9.67 -4.79
N SER A 19 -9.70 10.15 -5.88
CA SER A 19 -9.17 9.92 -7.23
C SER A 19 -7.88 10.72 -7.39
N VAL A 20 -6.87 10.09 -8.00
CA VAL A 20 -5.57 10.73 -8.26
C VAL A 20 -5.26 10.71 -9.76
N PRO A 21 -4.61 11.76 -10.31
CA PRO A 21 -4.15 11.77 -11.68
C PRO A 21 -3.02 10.77 -11.90
N CYS A 22 -2.70 10.49 -13.16
CA CYS A 22 -1.57 9.66 -13.52
C CYS A 22 -0.25 10.28 -13.05
N ASN A 23 0.51 9.57 -12.24
CA ASN A 23 1.81 10.04 -11.72
C ASN A 23 2.90 10.18 -12.79
N LEU A 24 2.69 9.63 -14.00
CA LEU A 24 3.66 9.72 -15.09
C LEU A 24 3.39 10.89 -16.04
N CYS A 25 2.13 11.13 -16.43
CA CYS A 25 1.78 12.16 -17.42
C CYS A 25 0.74 13.20 -16.94
N GLY A 26 0.25 13.09 -15.71
CA GLY A 26 -0.73 14.01 -15.12
C GLY A 26 -2.17 13.85 -15.61
N ALA A 27 -2.44 12.95 -16.56
CA ALA A 27 -3.78 12.78 -17.11
C ALA A 27 -4.76 12.06 -16.17
N ASN A 28 -6.04 12.39 -16.30
CA ASN A 28 -7.15 11.72 -15.59
C ASN A 28 -7.91 10.70 -16.47
N ASP A 29 -7.44 10.46 -17.69
CA ASP A 29 -8.05 9.50 -18.61
C ASP A 29 -7.54 8.08 -18.33
N VAL A 30 -8.40 7.27 -17.72
CA VAL A 30 -8.09 5.91 -17.28
C VAL A 30 -9.17 4.90 -17.68
N ARG A 31 -8.78 3.63 -17.77
CA ARG A 31 -9.69 2.47 -17.82
C ARG A 31 -9.44 1.57 -16.63
N THR A 32 -10.50 1.03 -16.02
CA THR A 32 -10.36 -0.03 -15.00
C THR A 32 -9.89 -1.31 -15.68
N ILE A 33 -8.85 -1.95 -15.15
CA ILE A 33 -8.34 -3.23 -15.65
C ILE A 33 -8.58 -4.37 -14.66
N ARG A 34 -8.69 -4.07 -13.37
CA ARG A 34 -9.00 -5.06 -12.33
C ARG A 34 -9.57 -4.38 -11.10
N GLU A 35 -10.57 -5.01 -10.47
CA GLU A 35 -10.92 -4.66 -9.10
C GLU A 35 -9.77 -5.07 -8.16
N SER A 36 -9.55 -4.30 -7.09
CA SER A 36 -8.57 -4.69 -6.07
C SER A 36 -9.26 -5.53 -4.98
N THR A 37 -8.50 -6.38 -4.29
CA THR A 37 -9.03 -7.17 -3.16
C THR A 37 -9.28 -6.30 -1.92
N GLY A 38 -8.81 -5.05 -1.91
CA GLY A 38 -9.00 -4.07 -0.83
C GLY A 38 -9.59 -2.76 -1.33
N GLU A 39 -9.26 -1.63 -0.71
CA GLU A 39 -9.80 -0.33 -1.12
C GLU A 39 -9.21 0.15 -2.45
N GLY A 40 -10.10 0.45 -3.39
CA GLY A 40 -9.75 0.99 -4.70
C GLY A 40 -9.72 -0.07 -5.79
N ARG A 41 -9.29 0.35 -6.97
CA ARG A 41 -9.23 -0.48 -8.17
C ARG A 41 -7.96 -0.20 -8.94
N ILE A 42 -7.50 -1.20 -9.69
CA ILE A 42 -6.36 -1.05 -10.57
C ILE A 42 -6.85 -0.49 -11.89
N VAL A 43 -6.38 0.70 -12.22
CA VAL A 43 -6.67 1.42 -13.45
C VAL A 43 -5.43 1.54 -14.31
N GLN A 44 -5.62 1.73 -15.61
CA GLN A 44 -4.56 2.00 -16.57
C GLN A 44 -4.82 3.34 -17.25
N CYS A 45 -3.81 4.22 -17.28
CA CYS A 45 -3.87 5.47 -18.03
C CYS A 45 -3.94 5.18 -19.54
N ARG A 46 -4.91 5.76 -20.24
CA ARG A 46 -5.04 5.58 -21.70
C ARG A 46 -3.99 6.36 -22.49
N ARG A 47 -3.38 7.39 -21.89
CA ARG A 47 -2.38 8.23 -22.56
C ARG A 47 -0.96 7.67 -22.51
N CYS A 48 -0.52 7.15 -21.36
CA CYS A 48 0.86 6.69 -21.17
C CYS A 48 0.98 5.21 -20.77
N GLY A 49 -0.13 4.49 -20.61
CA GLY A 49 -0.15 3.07 -20.29
C GLY A 49 0.17 2.69 -18.84
N LEU A 50 0.50 3.65 -17.96
CA LEU A 50 0.79 3.38 -16.55
C LEU A 50 -0.41 2.71 -15.87
N ALA A 51 -0.18 1.55 -15.25
CA ALA A 51 -1.13 0.90 -14.35
C ALA A 51 -0.89 1.34 -12.90
N TYR A 52 -1.95 1.71 -12.19
CA TYR A 52 -1.87 2.19 -10.81
C TYR A 52 -3.21 2.02 -10.08
N VAL A 53 -3.19 2.12 -8.74
CA VAL A 53 -4.41 2.09 -7.93
C VAL A 53 -5.05 3.49 -7.90
N SER A 54 -6.35 3.56 -8.20
CA SER A 54 -7.18 4.77 -8.07
C SER A 54 -8.66 4.40 -7.98
N PRO A 55 -9.46 4.97 -7.07
CA PRO A 55 -9.09 5.94 -6.04
C PRO A 55 -8.21 5.33 -4.92
N ARG A 56 -7.46 6.17 -4.20
CA ARG A 56 -6.57 5.79 -3.09
C ARG A 56 -7.08 6.36 -1.78
N LEU A 57 -6.63 5.81 -0.66
CA LEU A 57 -6.84 6.42 0.65
C LEU A 57 -6.31 7.87 0.66
N SER A 58 -7.06 8.76 1.31
CA SER A 58 -6.73 10.18 1.40
C SER A 58 -5.59 10.44 2.37
N HIS A 59 -5.47 9.61 3.41
CA HIS A 59 -4.35 9.65 4.33
C HIS A 59 -3.10 9.01 3.71
N ASP A 60 -1.91 9.43 4.16
CA ASP A 60 -0.64 8.84 3.71
C ASP A 60 -0.55 7.38 4.19
N PRO A 61 -0.53 6.37 3.30
CA PRO A 61 -0.46 4.97 3.72
C PRO A 61 0.78 4.66 4.57
N ARG A 62 1.81 5.53 4.56
CA ARG A 62 2.98 5.40 5.44
C ARG A 62 2.65 5.39 6.92
N PHE A 63 1.57 6.03 7.35
CA PHE A 63 1.16 5.99 8.75
C PHE A 63 0.91 4.56 9.27
N GLN A 64 0.58 3.61 8.38
CA GLN A 64 0.43 2.20 8.78
C GLN A 64 1.78 1.54 9.12
N TYR A 65 2.86 2.03 8.51
CA TYR A 65 4.22 1.53 8.71
C TYR A 65 4.97 2.22 9.85
N GLU A 66 4.43 3.32 10.40
CA GLU A 66 5.01 4.03 11.55
C GLU A 66 4.60 3.42 12.90
N SER A 67 3.72 2.42 12.90
CA SER A 67 3.29 1.76 14.13
C SER A 67 4.35 0.82 14.70
N ASP A 68 4.55 0.87 16.02
CA ASP A 68 5.49 -0.02 16.73
C ASP A 68 5.13 -1.51 16.48
N GLU A 69 3.85 -1.83 16.37
CA GLU A 69 3.36 -3.18 16.05
C GLU A 69 3.88 -3.70 14.69
N TYR A 70 3.96 -2.84 13.68
CA TYR A 70 4.48 -3.22 12.35
C TYR A 70 5.99 -3.54 12.43
N HIS A 71 6.74 -2.74 13.18
CA HIS A 71 8.17 -2.93 13.37
C HIS A 71 8.51 -4.18 14.18
N GLU A 72 7.77 -4.47 15.25
CA GLU A 72 7.97 -5.65 16.09
C GLU A 72 7.70 -6.96 15.33
N LYS A 73 6.66 -7.01 14.49
CA LYS A 73 6.39 -8.17 13.62
C LYS A 73 7.51 -8.41 12.61
N SER A 74 8.16 -7.37 12.10
CA SER A 74 9.28 -7.53 11.16
C SER A 74 10.52 -8.18 11.80
N GLN A 75 10.73 -7.98 13.10
CA GLN A 75 11.88 -8.51 13.83
C GLN A 75 11.63 -9.93 14.38
N LEU A 76 10.37 -10.26 14.70
CA LEU A 76 9.99 -11.55 15.30
C LEU A 76 9.57 -12.63 14.29
N ALA A 77 9.25 -12.29 13.03
CA ALA A 77 8.59 -13.23 12.12
C ALA A 77 9.49 -14.25 11.40
N THR A 78 10.82 -14.11 11.36
CA THR A 78 11.64 -15.02 10.52
C THR A 78 12.87 -15.62 11.19
N GLY A 79 13.36 -15.12 12.33
CA GLY A 79 14.60 -15.61 12.96
C GLY A 79 15.82 -15.61 12.03
N ARG A 80 15.71 -14.93 10.88
CA ARG A 80 16.74 -14.78 9.86
C ARG A 80 17.05 -13.30 9.77
N PRO A 81 18.33 -12.90 9.76
CA PRO A 81 18.66 -11.52 9.47
C PRO A 81 17.98 -11.16 8.14
N GLY A 82 17.28 -10.03 8.11
CA GLY A 82 16.74 -9.49 6.87
C GLY A 82 17.84 -9.35 5.82
N TYR A 83 17.44 -9.14 4.57
CA TYR A 83 18.39 -8.96 3.47
C TYR A 83 19.42 -7.88 3.81
N THR A 84 20.70 -8.18 3.57
CA THR A 84 21.79 -7.24 3.87
C THR A 84 21.83 -6.16 2.79
N SER A 85 21.75 -6.59 1.52
CA SER A 85 21.57 -5.71 0.36
C SER A 85 21.12 -6.51 -0.87
N TYR A 86 20.43 -5.84 -1.80
CA TYR A 86 19.98 -6.47 -3.05
C TYR A 86 21.14 -7.08 -3.87
N SER A 87 22.30 -6.43 -3.87
CA SER A 87 23.50 -6.90 -4.58
C SER A 87 24.21 -8.06 -3.87
N SER A 88 24.24 -8.06 -2.53
CA SER A 88 24.89 -9.10 -1.74
C SER A 88 24.09 -10.41 -1.77
N ASP A 89 22.77 -10.29 -1.81
CA ASP A 89 21.85 -11.43 -1.79
C ASP A 89 21.41 -11.85 -3.20
N TYR A 90 22.00 -11.23 -4.23
CA TYR A 90 21.80 -11.57 -5.65
C TYR A 90 21.94 -13.08 -5.95
N PRO A 91 22.90 -13.83 -5.36
CA PRO A 91 23.00 -15.27 -5.58
C PRO A 91 21.76 -16.07 -5.16
N VAL A 92 21.02 -15.59 -4.14
CA VAL A 92 19.78 -16.21 -3.65
C VAL A 92 18.59 -15.83 -4.52
N LEU A 93 18.59 -14.62 -5.08
CA LEU A 93 17.51 -14.08 -5.90
C LEU A 93 17.60 -14.51 -7.38
N TYR A 94 18.81 -14.77 -7.88
CA TYR A 94 19.08 -15.09 -9.28
C TYR A 94 18.21 -16.23 -9.86
N PRO A 95 17.92 -17.34 -9.16
CA PRO A 95 17.05 -18.39 -9.70
C PRO A 95 15.63 -17.94 -10.03
N TYR A 96 15.14 -16.88 -9.36
CA TYR A 96 13.78 -16.37 -9.52
C TYR A 96 13.65 -15.32 -10.63
N PHE A 97 14.75 -14.65 -10.99
CA PHE A 97 14.77 -13.60 -12.01
C PHE A 97 15.56 -13.99 -13.28
N GLY A 98 16.21 -15.15 -13.28
CA GLY A 98 17.21 -15.56 -14.27
C GLY A 98 16.73 -16.40 -15.46
N ARG A 99 15.43 -16.42 -15.79
CA ARG A 99 14.96 -17.03 -17.06
C ARG A 99 13.95 -16.14 -17.77
N VAL A 100 14.49 -15.16 -18.51
CA VAL A 100 13.88 -14.74 -19.77
C VAL A 100 14.67 -15.48 -20.86
N ALA A 101 13.93 -16.15 -21.75
CA ALA A 101 14.45 -17.01 -22.82
C ALA A 101 15.42 -16.28 -23.75
#